data_AF-A0A967LBU6-F1
#
_entry.id   AF-A0A967LBU6-F1
#
_cell.length_a   1.000
_cell.length_b   1.000
_cell.length_c   1.000
_cell.angle_alpha   90.00
_cell.angle_beta   90.00
_cell.angle_gamma   90.00
#
_symmetry.space_group_name_H-M   'P 1'
#
loop_
_entity.id
_entity.type
_entity.pdbx_description
1 polymer ?
#
loop_
_entity_poly.entity_id
_entity_poly.type
_entity_poly.pdbx_seq_one_letter_code
_entity_poly.pdbx_strand_id
1 'polypeptide(L)'
;MLAKLKSIVKTAPNHLSARLLYLHGVKKGPRHLSLPGSLTAIDRASGTFAQMLIDGTYMDTGHDDALRNFISDMKRLRPMLDQRTKAFSDTYEDLADYVKKIRGRKILNDQIRRELSEMSRQVGGERNKLLNNREIREELLLD
;
A
#
# COMPACT_ATOMS: atom_id res chain seq x y z
N MET A 1 -24.35 9.14 17.29
CA MET A 1 -23.04 8.52 17.60
C MET A 1 -21.94 9.56 17.86
N LEU A 2 -21.76 10.57 16.99
CA LEU A 2 -20.80 11.67 17.15
C LEU A 2 -20.94 12.48 18.46
N ALA A 3 -22.15 12.73 18.94
CA ALA A 3 -22.39 13.45 20.21
C ALA A 3 -21.87 12.69 21.44
N LYS A 4 -21.95 11.34 21.44
CA LYS A 4 -21.40 10.49 22.51
C LYS A 4 -19.87 10.46 22.46
N LEU A 5 -19.28 10.38 21.27
CA LEU A 5 -17.82 10.48 21.08
C LEU A 5 -17.28 11.84 21.54
N LYS A 6 -17.99 12.94 21.23
CA LYS A 6 -17.64 14.28 21.70
C LYS A 6 -17.67 14.38 23.24
N SER A 7 -18.64 13.78 23.90
CA SER A 7 -18.70 13.79 25.37
C SER A 7 -17.58 12.94 25.98
N ILE A 8 -17.31 11.76 25.43
CA ILE A 8 -16.22 10.88 25.89
C ILE A 8 -14.85 11.56 25.76
N VAL A 9 -14.58 12.24 24.65
CA VAL A 9 -13.33 13.01 24.45
C VAL A 9 -13.23 14.19 25.43
N LYS A 10 -14.36 14.80 25.82
CA LYS A 10 -14.38 15.89 26.81
C LYS A 10 -14.11 15.38 28.23
N THR A 11 -14.61 14.19 28.57
CA THR A 11 -14.46 13.58 29.90
C THR A 11 -13.13 12.85 30.08
N ALA A 12 -12.59 12.26 29.00
CA ALA A 12 -11.33 11.53 29.00
C ALA A 12 -10.44 12.00 27.82
N PRO A 13 -9.80 13.19 27.95
CA PRO A 13 -9.01 13.78 26.87
C PRO A 13 -7.79 12.95 26.45
N ASN A 14 -7.34 12.04 27.32
CA ASN A 14 -6.18 11.16 27.08
C ASN A 14 -6.56 9.83 26.40
N HIS A 15 -7.85 9.57 26.13
CA HIS A 15 -8.29 8.33 25.51
C HIS A 15 -8.09 8.39 23.98
N LEU A 16 -6.88 8.03 23.54
CA LEU A 16 -6.37 8.21 22.17
C LEU A 16 -7.32 7.66 21.08
N SER A 17 -7.84 6.45 21.27
CA SER A 17 -8.74 5.80 20.32
C SER A 17 -10.09 6.51 20.16
N ALA A 18 -10.64 7.08 21.25
CA ALA A 18 -11.89 7.83 21.21
C ALA A 18 -11.70 9.19 20.51
N ARG A 19 -10.54 9.82 20.74
CA ARG A 19 -10.13 11.05 20.06
C ARG A 19 -9.90 10.84 18.57
N LEU A 20 -9.24 9.74 18.18
CA LEU A 20 -9.04 9.38 16.77
C LEU A 20 -10.37 9.07 16.06
N LEU A 21 -11.25 8.28 16.69
CA LEU A 21 -12.60 8.01 16.18
C LEU A 21 -13.44 9.28 16.05
N TYR A 22 -13.33 10.20 17.01
CA TYR A 22 -14.00 11.50 16.93
C TYR A 22 -13.46 12.35 15.78
N LEU A 23 -12.13 12.49 15.65
CA LEU A 23 -11.48 13.22 14.56
C LEU A 23 -11.82 12.64 13.19
N HIS A 24 -11.88 11.31 13.07
CA HIS A 24 -12.35 10.61 11.88
C HIS A 24 -13.82 10.96 11.57
N GLY A 25 -14.70 10.90 12.59
CA GLY A 25 -16.11 11.24 12.45
C GLY A 25 -16.38 12.71 12.09
N VAL A 26 -15.51 13.65 12.50
CA VAL A 26 -15.62 15.08 12.12
C VAL A 26 -14.80 15.46 10.89
N LYS A 27 -14.27 14.47 10.15
CA LYS A 27 -13.40 14.66 8.96
C LYS A 27 -12.17 15.57 9.23
N LYS A 28 -11.73 15.64 10.48
CA LYS A 28 -10.51 16.35 10.93
C LYS A 28 -9.39 15.39 11.37
N GLY A 29 -9.48 14.12 10.96
CA GLY A 29 -8.41 13.15 11.16
C GLY A 29 -7.16 13.52 10.37
N PRO A 30 -6.00 12.92 10.71
CA PRO A 30 -4.78 13.03 9.91
C PRO A 30 -5.09 12.64 8.46
N ARG A 31 -4.75 13.51 7.51
CA ARG A 31 -4.92 13.24 6.08
C ARG A 31 -3.81 12.38 5.50
N HIS A 32 -2.68 12.31 6.21
CA HIS A 32 -1.51 11.52 5.85
C HIS A 32 -1.24 10.47 6.92
N LEU A 33 -0.81 9.30 6.47
CA LEU A 33 -0.34 8.20 7.29
C LEU A 33 1.07 8.51 7.77
N SER A 34 1.42 8.00 8.95
CA SER A 34 2.82 7.95 9.38
C SER A 34 3.63 7.05 8.46
N LEU A 35 4.96 7.09 8.58
CA LEU A 35 5.85 6.20 7.84
C LEU A 35 5.51 4.71 8.05
N PRO A 36 5.41 4.17 9.28
CA PRO A 36 5.02 2.78 9.50
C PRO A 36 3.60 2.48 9.04
N GLY A 37 2.67 3.43 9.20
CA GLY A 37 1.30 3.31 8.71
C GLY A 37 1.24 3.22 7.18
N SER A 38 2.08 3.98 6.49
CA SER A 38 2.22 3.97 5.03
C SER A 38 2.78 2.65 4.54
N LEU A 39 3.86 2.14 5.15
CA LEU A 39 4.45 0.85 4.79
C LEU A 39 3.47 -0.31 5.00
N THR A 40 2.79 -0.33 6.15
CA THR A 40 1.80 -1.37 6.47
C THR A 40 0.63 -1.33 5.50
N ALA A 41 0.17 -0.13 5.12
CA ALA A 41 -0.93 0.03 4.19
C ALA A 41 -0.55 -0.39 2.76
N ILE A 42 0.68 -0.09 2.31
CA ILE A 42 1.21 -0.57 1.03
C ILE A 42 1.29 -2.11 1.06
N ASP A 43 1.95 -2.70 2.06
CA ASP A 43 2.12 -4.16 2.17
C ASP A 43 0.76 -4.89 2.20
N ARG A 44 -0.24 -4.31 2.89
CA ARG A 44 -1.60 -4.85 2.93
C ARG A 44 -2.31 -4.77 1.59
N ALA A 45 -2.22 -3.63 0.89
CA ALA A 45 -2.83 -3.45 -0.42
C ALA A 45 -2.16 -4.36 -1.46
N SER A 46 -0.83 -4.50 -1.41
CA SER A 46 -0.06 -5.32 -2.35
C SER A 46 -0.13 -6.81 -2.08
N GLY A 47 -0.59 -7.27 -0.91
CA GLY A 47 -0.54 -8.68 -0.52
C GLY A 47 -1.20 -9.63 -1.51
N THR A 48 -2.40 -9.31 -1.98
CA THR A 48 -3.12 -10.14 -2.97
C THR A 48 -2.47 -10.08 -4.35
N PHE A 49 -1.93 -8.92 -4.74
CA PHE A 49 -1.19 -8.75 -5.98
C PHE A 49 0.13 -9.53 -5.98
N ALA A 50 0.88 -9.49 -4.88
CA ALA A 50 2.11 -10.25 -4.70
C ALA A 50 1.86 -11.76 -4.73
N GLN A 51 0.79 -12.23 -4.09
CA GLN A 51 0.39 -13.64 -4.13
C GLN A 51 0.06 -14.08 -5.56
N MET A 52 -0.68 -13.26 -6.31
CA MET A 52 -1.00 -13.50 -7.72
C MET A 52 0.26 -13.61 -8.61
N LEU A 53 1.31 -12.82 -8.32
CA LEU A 53 2.60 -12.92 -9.02
C LEU A 53 3.33 -14.22 -8.70
N ILE A 54 3.31 -14.67 -7.45
CA ILE A 54 3.94 -15.91 -6.99
C ILE A 54 3.26 -17.13 -7.62
N ASP A 55 1.93 -17.15 -7.60
CA ASP A 55 1.14 -18.30 -8.07
C ASP A 55 1.01 -18.34 -9.60
N GLY A 56 1.49 -17.31 -10.31
CA GLY A 56 1.41 -17.23 -11.76
C GLY A 56 -0.01 -16.97 -12.29
N THR A 57 -0.97 -16.70 -11.42
CA THR A 57 -2.40 -16.51 -11.74
C THR A 57 -2.69 -15.15 -12.36
N TYR A 58 -1.69 -14.27 -12.48
CA TYR A 58 -1.81 -12.95 -13.12
C TYR A 58 -2.23 -12.98 -14.60
N MET A 59 -2.14 -14.15 -15.24
CA MET A 59 -2.62 -14.37 -16.60
C MET A 59 -4.11 -14.71 -16.67
N ASP A 60 -4.72 -15.12 -15.56
CA ASP A 60 -6.13 -15.45 -15.48
C ASP A 60 -6.99 -14.16 -15.55
N THR A 61 -8.05 -14.22 -16.34
CA THR A 61 -9.01 -13.12 -16.57
C THR A 61 -10.32 -13.34 -15.82
N GLY A 62 -10.32 -14.21 -14.79
CA GLY A 62 -11.47 -14.48 -13.91
C GLY A 62 -12.12 -13.23 -13.29
N HIS A 63 -13.33 -13.42 -12.76
CA HIS A 63 -14.22 -12.34 -12.30
C HIS A 63 -13.72 -11.58 -11.06
N ASP A 64 -12.85 -12.19 -10.25
CA ASP A 64 -12.18 -11.53 -9.11
C ASP A 64 -10.82 -10.98 -9.55
N ASP A 65 -10.83 -9.76 -10.08
CA ASP A 65 -9.65 -9.14 -10.63
C ASP A 65 -8.79 -8.52 -9.52
N ALA A 66 -7.99 -9.35 -8.84
CA ALA A 66 -7.06 -8.94 -7.79
C ALA A 66 -6.15 -7.78 -8.23
N LEU A 67 -5.74 -7.77 -9.51
CA LEU A 67 -4.98 -6.68 -10.11
C LEU A 67 -5.78 -5.36 -10.14
N ARG A 68 -7.06 -5.40 -10.52
CA ARG A 68 -7.92 -4.22 -10.56
C ARG A 68 -8.19 -3.68 -9.17
N ASN A 69 -8.44 -4.56 -8.19
CA ASN A 69 -8.63 -4.18 -6.80
C ASN A 69 -7.35 -3.51 -6.26
N PHE A 70 -6.20 -4.12 -6.48
CA PHE A 70 -4.89 -3.55 -6.13
C PHE A 70 -4.68 -2.15 -6.72
N ILE A 71 -4.88 -1.97 -8.04
CA ILE A 71 -4.72 -0.67 -8.70
C ILE A 71 -5.67 0.38 -8.10
N SER A 72 -6.92 0.01 -7.83
CA SER A 72 -7.89 0.91 -7.21
C SER A 72 -7.49 1.31 -5.79
N ASP A 73 -7.05 0.35 -4.99
CA ASP A 73 -6.65 0.59 -3.61
C ASP A 73 -5.38 1.43 -3.54
N MET A 74 -4.40 1.16 -4.40
CA MET A 74 -3.19 1.96 -4.44
C MET A 74 -3.43 3.40 -4.88
N LYS A 75 -4.28 3.64 -5.88
CA LYS A 75 -4.67 5.00 -6.28
C LYS A 75 -5.34 5.79 -5.15
N ARG A 76 -6.12 5.11 -4.31
CA ARG A 76 -6.76 5.73 -3.13
C ARG A 76 -5.76 5.99 -2.01
N LEU A 77 -4.82 5.07 -1.81
CA LEU A 77 -3.83 5.12 -0.75
C LEU A 77 -2.74 6.18 -1.01
N ARG A 78 -2.27 6.28 -2.26
CA ARG A 78 -1.16 7.15 -2.68
C ARG A 78 -1.19 8.60 -2.15
N PRO A 79 -2.31 9.35 -2.20
CA PRO A 79 -2.35 10.71 -1.65
C PRO A 79 -2.20 10.78 -0.13
N MET A 80 -2.46 9.68 0.58
CA MET A 80 -2.37 9.58 2.04
C MET A 80 -1.00 9.11 2.51
N LEU A 81 -0.14 8.61 1.62
CA LEU A 81 1.17 8.08 1.99
C LEU A 81 2.17 9.16 2.41
N ASP A 82 3.07 8.79 3.33
CA ASP A 82 4.28 9.54 3.63
C ASP A 82 5.13 9.69 2.34
N GLN A 83 5.66 10.88 2.11
CA GLN A 83 6.44 11.22 0.91
C GLN A 83 7.59 10.24 0.65
N ARG A 84 8.24 9.73 1.69
CA ARG A 84 9.37 8.79 1.61
C ARG A 84 8.94 7.44 1.05
N THR A 85 7.69 7.03 1.29
CA THR A 85 7.16 5.73 0.83
C THR A 85 6.58 5.77 -0.58
N LYS A 86 6.46 6.96 -1.19
CA LYS A 86 5.86 7.10 -2.53
C LYS A 86 6.68 6.37 -3.60
N ALA A 87 8.00 6.47 -3.58
CA ALA A 87 8.85 5.76 -4.54
C ALA A 87 8.63 4.24 -4.49
N PHE A 88 8.45 3.68 -3.29
CA PHE A 88 8.13 2.27 -3.12
C PHE A 88 6.73 1.92 -3.64
N SER A 89 5.72 2.75 -3.33
CA SER A 89 4.38 2.63 -3.94
C SER A 89 4.41 2.69 -5.47
N ASP A 90 5.27 3.52 -6.05
CA ASP A 90 5.34 3.75 -7.49
C ASP A 90 5.87 2.52 -8.23
N THR A 91 6.87 1.83 -7.68
CA THR A 91 7.35 0.55 -8.26
C THR A 91 6.27 -0.51 -8.36
N TYR A 92 5.33 -0.50 -7.42
CA TYR A 92 4.19 -1.39 -7.36
C TYR A 92 3.14 -1.04 -8.43
N GLU A 93 2.89 0.25 -8.66
CA GLU A 93 2.03 0.72 -9.74
C GLU A 93 2.62 0.39 -11.11
N ASP A 94 3.92 0.59 -11.31
CA ASP A 94 4.62 0.26 -12.56
C ASP A 94 4.51 -1.24 -12.87
N LEU A 95 4.74 -2.09 -11.86
CA LEU A 95 4.62 -3.54 -11.99
C LEU A 95 3.18 -3.95 -12.34
N ALA A 96 2.16 -3.36 -11.73
CA ALA A 96 0.76 -3.64 -12.05
C ALA A 96 0.37 -3.18 -13.45
N ASP A 97 0.84 -2.01 -13.89
CA ASP A 97 0.62 -1.53 -15.25
C ASP A 97 1.30 -2.43 -16.29
N TYR A 98 2.47 -2.96 -15.97
CA TYR A 98 3.13 -3.96 -16.82
C TYR A 98 2.33 -5.27 -16.88
N VAL A 99 1.92 -5.81 -15.74
CA VAL A 99 1.06 -7.02 -15.66
C VAL A 99 -0.21 -6.82 -16.49
N LYS A 100 -0.86 -5.65 -16.36
CA LYS A 100 -2.05 -5.30 -17.14
C LYS A 100 -1.81 -5.34 -18.66
N LYS A 101 -0.63 -4.92 -19.13
CA LYS A 101 -0.26 -4.95 -20.57
C LYS A 101 0.01 -6.35 -21.11
N ILE A 102 0.53 -7.25 -20.28
CA ILE A 102 0.86 -8.62 -20.69
C ILE A 102 -0.30 -9.60 -20.47
N ARG A 103 -1.26 -9.25 -19.62
CA ARG A 103 -2.46 -10.03 -19.36
C ARG A 103 -3.27 -10.22 -20.64
N GLY A 104 -3.79 -11.44 -20.84
CA GLY A 104 -4.50 -11.82 -22.06
C GLY A 104 -3.60 -12.25 -23.23
N ARG A 105 -2.26 -12.17 -23.10
CA ARG A 105 -1.35 -12.81 -24.06
C ARG A 105 -1.42 -14.32 -23.89
N LYS A 106 -1.58 -15.06 -24.99
CA LYS A 106 -1.62 -16.54 -24.95
C LYS A 106 -0.28 -17.18 -24.57
N ILE A 107 0.84 -16.53 -24.89
CA ILE A 107 2.20 -17.02 -24.64
C ILE A 107 3.06 -15.86 -24.17
N LEU A 108 3.79 -16.06 -23.07
CA LEU A 108 4.83 -15.14 -22.59
C LEU A 108 6.18 -15.60 -23.12
N ASN A 109 6.83 -14.77 -23.93
CA ASN A 109 8.20 -15.01 -24.37
C ASN A 109 9.20 -14.77 -23.21
N ASP A 110 10.44 -15.22 -23.39
CA ASP A 110 11.48 -15.11 -22.35
C ASP A 110 11.78 -13.66 -21.97
N GLN A 111 11.67 -12.73 -22.92
CA GLN A 111 11.86 -11.31 -22.67
C GLN A 111 10.83 -10.76 -21.67
N ILE A 112 9.55 -11.07 -21.87
CA ILE A 112 8.47 -10.64 -20.97
C ILE A 112 8.66 -11.20 -19.56
N ARG A 113 9.09 -12.47 -19.45
CA ARG A 113 9.37 -13.12 -18.17
C ARG A 113 10.55 -12.46 -17.45
N ARG A 114 11.60 -12.09 -18.18
CA ARG A 114 12.76 -11.35 -17.64
C ARG A 114 12.35 -9.98 -17.14
N GLU A 115 11.61 -9.22 -17.94
CA GLU A 115 11.10 -7.89 -17.56
C GLU A 115 10.21 -7.96 -16.31
N LEU A 116 9.28 -8.92 -16.25
CA LEU A 116 8.44 -9.13 -15.07
C LEU A 116 9.28 -9.42 -13.81
N SER A 117 10.29 -10.26 -13.94
CA SER A 117 11.21 -10.60 -12.83
C SER A 117 12.03 -9.38 -12.39
N GLU A 118 12.50 -8.57 -13.33
CA GLU A 118 13.26 -7.35 -13.04
C GLU A 118 12.41 -6.33 -12.29
N MET A 119 11.20 -6.05 -12.76
CA MET A 119 10.27 -5.14 -12.08
C MET A 119 9.91 -5.65 -10.67
N SER A 120 9.72 -6.97 -10.52
CA SER A 120 9.48 -7.57 -9.19
C SER A 120 10.69 -7.40 -8.26
N ARG A 121 11.92 -7.48 -8.78
CA ARG A 121 13.15 -7.21 -8.02
C ARG A 121 13.29 -5.73 -7.65
N GLN A 122 12.87 -4.81 -8.53
CA GLN A 122 12.89 -3.38 -8.25
C GLN A 122 12.02 -3.02 -7.04
N VAL A 123 10.82 -3.61 -6.93
CA VAL A 123 9.95 -3.47 -5.75
C VAL A 123 10.69 -3.89 -4.47
N GLY A 124 11.33 -5.07 -4.47
CA GLY A 124 12.14 -5.52 -3.34
C GLY A 124 13.34 -4.61 -3.05
N GLY A 125 13.95 -4.06 -4.09
CA GLY A 125 15.06 -3.11 -4.00
C GLY A 125 14.67 -1.81 -3.30
N GLU A 126 13.55 -1.18 -3.70
CA GLU A 126 13.05 0.04 -3.04
C GLU A 126 12.63 -0.21 -1.59
N ARG A 127 12.01 -1.35 -1.30
CA ARG A 127 11.71 -1.75 0.08
C ARG A 127 12.99 -1.83 0.91
N ASN A 128 14.03 -2.47 0.39
CA ASN A 128 15.31 -2.59 1.08
C ASN A 128 16.00 -1.23 1.24
N LYS A 129 15.92 -0.32 0.26
CA LYS A 129 16.46 1.05 0.39
C LYS A 129 15.77 1.80 1.54
N LEU A 130 14.45 1.68 1.67
CA LEU A 130 13.71 2.29 2.78
C LEU A 130 14.15 1.73 4.12
N LEU A 131 14.23 0.40 4.25
CA LEU A 131 14.59 -0.26 5.51
C LEU A 131 16.06 -0.08 5.90
N ASN A 132 16.95 0.13 4.93
CA ASN A 132 18.37 0.39 5.16
C ASN A 132 18.68 1.87 5.40
N ASN A 133 17.71 2.78 5.19
CA ASN A 133 17.88 4.17 5.57
C ASN A 133 17.87 4.28 7.10
N ARG A 134 18.95 4.81 7.67
CA ARG A 134 19.15 4.92 9.12
C ARG A 134 18.06 5.70 9.83
N GLU A 135 17.65 6.84 9.27
CA GLU A 135 16.63 7.72 9.87
C GLU A 135 15.26 7.03 9.90
N ILE A 136 14.91 6.37 8.78
CA ILE A 136 13.67 5.58 8.67
C ILE A 136 13.70 4.41 9.66
N ARG A 137 14.83 3.72 9.79
CA ARG A 137 14.96 2.58 10.69
C ARG A 137 14.87 3.00 12.15
N GLU A 138 15.46 4.14 12.52
CA GLU A 138 15.34 4.70 13.88
C GLU A 138 13.89 5.10 14.19
N GLU A 139 13.18 5.72 13.24
CA GLU A 139 11.75 6.05 13.40
C GLU A 139 10.86 4.79 13.53
N LEU A 140 11.14 3.74 12.76
CA LEU A 140 10.42 2.46 12.84
C LEU A 140 10.69 1.66 14.13
N LEU A 141 11.77 1.95 14.84
CA LEU A 141 12.12 1.30 16.12
C LEU A 141 11.56 2.04 17.34
N LEU A 142 11.10 3.28 17.15
CA LEU A 142 10.58 4.16 18.21
C LEU A 142 9.04 4.16 18.29
N ASP A 143 8.36 3.62 17.27
CA ASP A 143 6.90 3.38 17.22
C ASP A 143 6.54 1.96 17.70
#